data_AF-A0A0A9GIG6-F1
#
_entry.id   AF-A0A0A9GIG6-F1
#
_cell.length_a   1.000
_cell.length_b   1.000
_cell.length_c   1.000
_cell.angle_alpha   90.00
_cell.angle_beta   90.00
_cell.angle_gamma   90.00
#
_symmetry.space_group_name_H-M   'P 1'
#
loop_
_entity.id
_entity.type
_entity.pdbx_description
1 polymer ?
#
loop_
_entity_poly.entity_id
_entity_poly.type
_entity_poly.pdbx_seq_one_letter_code
_entity_poly.pdbx_strand_id
1 'polypeptide(L)'
;MVLFDTKTGSNLLQWPVEEIETLRTNSTDLSGITIDYGSVFPLNLHRATQLDILAEFELDKHAVMAINEADIGYNCSTSGGAANRGALGPFGLLVLADKHHREQTAVYFYVAKGLDGRLTTHFCQDESRSSSANDIVKRVVGSILPVLDGETLSVRVLVDHSIVESFAQGGRSTATSRVYPTEAIYANAGVYLFNNATGARVTAKTLVVHEMDSSYNQAYVAEL
;
A
#
# COMPACT_ATOMS: atom_id res chain seq x y z
N MET A 1 -1.97 -18.97 -0.20
CA MET A 1 -1.22 -19.86 0.71
C MET A 1 -1.23 -19.28 2.13
N VAL A 2 -1.35 -20.11 3.16
CA VAL A 2 -1.24 -19.70 4.58
C VAL A 2 -0.11 -20.50 5.25
N LEU A 3 0.86 -19.83 5.84
CA LEU A 3 2.01 -20.44 6.53
C LEU A 3 2.20 -19.83 7.93
N PHE A 4 2.89 -20.52 8.83
CA PHE A 4 3.32 -19.93 10.11
C PHE A 4 4.61 -19.13 9.92
N ASP A 5 4.66 -17.91 10.45
CA ASP A 5 5.87 -17.09 10.43
C ASP A 5 6.85 -17.56 11.52
N THR A 6 7.81 -18.39 11.11
CA THR A 6 8.86 -18.88 12.00
C THR A 6 9.85 -17.79 12.42
N LYS A 7 9.92 -16.65 11.72
CA LYS A 7 10.83 -15.55 12.07
C LYS A 7 10.29 -14.70 13.22
N THR A 8 9.00 -14.39 13.21
CA THR A 8 8.35 -13.64 14.31
C THR A 8 7.81 -14.55 15.40
N GLY A 9 7.53 -15.81 15.07
CA GLY A 9 6.92 -16.80 15.98
C GLY A 9 5.50 -16.46 16.40
N SER A 10 4.85 -15.46 15.79
CA SER A 10 3.56 -14.93 16.24
C SER A 10 2.59 -14.54 15.12
N ASN A 11 3.00 -14.63 13.85
CA ASN A 11 2.16 -14.31 12.70
C ASN A 11 1.81 -15.56 11.87
N LEU A 12 0.65 -15.50 11.19
CA LEU A 12 0.40 -16.32 10.01
C LEU A 12 0.69 -15.46 8.77
N LEU A 13 1.43 -16.03 7.82
CA LEU A 13 1.73 -15.43 6.53
C LEU A 13 0.64 -15.81 5.55
N GLN A 14 -0.01 -14.81 4.95
CA GLN A 14 -0.96 -15.00 3.87
C GLN A 14 -0.36 -14.42 2.59
N TRP A 15 -0.37 -15.20 1.52
CA TRP A 15 0.19 -14.78 0.24
C TRP A 15 -0.69 -15.26 -0.92
N PRO A 16 -0.83 -14.46 -2.00
CA PRO A 16 -1.45 -14.94 -3.23
C PRO A 16 -0.83 -16.25 -3.68
N VAL A 17 -1.64 -17.15 -4.24
CA VAL A 17 -1.12 -18.39 -4.82
C VAL A 17 -0.29 -18.05 -6.07
N GLU A 18 0.72 -18.88 -6.37
CA GLU A 18 1.68 -18.58 -7.44
C GLU A 18 1.04 -18.54 -8.83
N GLU A 19 -0.08 -19.22 -9.02
CA GLU A 19 -0.83 -19.27 -10.26
C GLU A 19 -1.38 -17.89 -10.65
N ILE A 20 -1.57 -16.96 -9.71
CA ILE A 20 -1.97 -15.59 -10.06
C ILE A 20 -0.91 -14.91 -10.94
N GLU A 21 0.36 -15.31 -10.79
CA GLU A 21 1.48 -14.71 -11.52
C GLU A 21 1.45 -15.05 -13.01
N THR A 22 0.71 -16.09 -13.42
CA THR A 22 0.51 -16.41 -14.84
C THR A 22 -0.38 -15.39 -15.56
N LEU A 23 -1.08 -14.52 -14.83
CA LEU A 23 -1.87 -13.42 -15.39
C LEU A 23 -1.03 -12.17 -15.64
N ARG A 24 0.23 -12.12 -15.18
CA ARG A 24 1.13 -10.99 -15.43
C ARG A 24 1.47 -10.92 -16.92
N THR A 25 1.30 -9.74 -17.51
CA THR A 25 1.64 -9.48 -18.91
C THR A 25 2.81 -8.51 -19.02
N ASN A 26 2.52 -7.22 -19.06
CA ASN A 26 3.54 -6.18 -19.14
C ASN A 26 4.09 -5.88 -17.75
N SER A 27 5.41 -5.71 -17.66
CA SER A 27 6.09 -5.40 -16.41
C SER A 27 6.88 -4.11 -16.57
N THR A 28 6.69 -3.17 -15.65
CA THR A 28 7.43 -1.90 -15.62
C THR A 28 8.21 -1.82 -14.32
N ASP A 29 9.53 -1.70 -14.43
CA ASP A 29 10.42 -1.47 -13.30
C ASP A 29 10.65 0.04 -13.11
N LEU A 30 10.23 0.55 -11.96
CA LEU A 30 10.27 1.94 -11.53
C LEU A 30 11.10 2.09 -10.24
N SER A 31 12.02 1.14 -9.99
CA SER A 31 12.87 1.09 -8.81
C SER A 31 13.84 2.27 -8.72
N GLY A 32 14.23 2.63 -7.50
CA GLY A 32 15.20 3.69 -7.22
C GLY A 32 14.62 5.11 -7.19
N ILE A 33 13.30 5.26 -7.23
CA ILE A 33 12.66 6.58 -7.10
C ILE A 33 12.72 7.04 -5.63
N THR A 34 13.39 8.16 -5.38
CA THR A 34 13.36 8.86 -4.10
C THR A 34 12.37 10.02 -4.16
N ILE A 35 11.47 10.10 -3.19
CA ILE A 35 10.47 11.15 -3.05
C ILE A 35 10.68 11.95 -1.76
N ASP A 36 10.58 13.28 -1.88
CA ASP A 36 10.61 14.21 -0.74
C ASP A 36 9.37 14.05 0.15
N TYR A 37 9.45 14.51 1.39
CA TYR A 37 8.28 14.57 2.27
C TYR A 37 7.29 15.65 1.80
N GLY A 38 6.00 15.40 1.98
CA GLY A 38 4.92 16.23 1.44
C GLY A 38 4.75 16.14 -0.08
N SER A 39 5.26 15.09 -0.73
CA SER A 39 5.22 14.95 -2.19
C SER A 39 4.38 13.76 -2.66
N VAL A 40 3.89 13.87 -3.90
CA VAL A 40 3.19 12.83 -4.65
C VAL A 40 3.85 12.75 -6.02
N PHE A 41 4.21 11.54 -6.44
CA PHE A 41 4.91 11.27 -7.68
C PHE A 41 4.10 10.30 -8.55
N PRO A 42 3.68 10.70 -9.77
CA PRO A 42 2.89 9.85 -10.65
C PRO A 42 3.72 8.71 -11.24
N LEU A 43 3.15 7.50 -11.26
CA LEU A 43 3.70 6.38 -12.00
C LEU A 43 3.06 6.33 -13.38
N ASN A 44 3.86 6.52 -14.42
CA ASN A 44 3.38 6.51 -15.80
C ASN A 44 3.14 5.06 -16.26
N LEU A 45 1.93 4.57 -16.02
CA LEU A 45 1.47 3.22 -16.39
C LEU A 45 0.47 3.27 -17.53
N HIS A 46 0.40 2.21 -18.34
CA HIS A 46 -0.58 2.10 -19.42
C HIS A 46 -1.99 1.81 -18.92
N ARG A 47 -2.12 1.03 -17.83
CA ARG A 47 -3.37 0.75 -17.11
C ARG A 47 -3.15 0.88 -15.61
N ALA A 48 -4.20 1.22 -14.87
CA ALA A 48 -4.14 1.42 -13.42
C ALA A 48 -5.25 0.71 -12.62
N THR A 49 -6.15 0.00 -13.30
CA THR A 49 -7.31 -0.66 -12.66
C THR A 49 -7.14 -2.16 -12.49
N GLN A 50 -6.15 -2.79 -13.11
CA GLN A 50 -5.89 -4.22 -12.98
C GLN A 50 -4.39 -4.50 -12.95
N LEU A 51 -3.82 -4.58 -11.75
CA LEU A 51 -2.38 -4.55 -11.51
C LEU A 51 -1.94 -5.51 -10.38
N ASP A 52 -0.70 -5.95 -10.46
CA ASP A 52 0.06 -6.55 -9.36
C ASP A 52 1.34 -5.74 -9.13
N ILE A 53 1.39 -5.03 -8.00
CA ILE A 53 2.45 -4.08 -7.66
C ILE A 53 3.30 -4.67 -6.55
N LEU A 54 4.62 -4.70 -6.73
CA LEU A 54 5.60 -5.12 -5.75
C LEU A 54 6.47 -3.91 -5.39
N ALA A 55 6.48 -3.51 -4.13
CA ALA A 55 7.25 -2.35 -3.68
C ALA A 55 8.03 -2.64 -2.40
N GLU A 56 9.24 -2.08 -2.32
CA GLU A 56 10.05 -2.01 -1.11
C GLU A 56 10.50 -0.58 -0.85
N PHE A 57 10.26 -0.09 0.36
CA PHE A 57 10.60 1.26 0.78
C PHE A 57 11.74 1.27 1.80
N GLU A 58 12.62 2.26 1.66
CA GLU A 58 13.65 2.61 2.63
C GLU A 58 13.49 4.07 3.05
N LEU A 59 13.51 4.31 4.37
CA LEU A 59 13.59 5.64 4.95
C LEU A 59 15.04 6.09 5.05
N ASP A 60 15.29 7.38 4.89
CA ASP A 60 16.60 7.97 5.18
C ASP A 60 16.95 7.78 6.67
N LYS A 61 17.97 6.95 6.94
CA LYS A 61 18.42 6.62 8.30
C LYS A 61 18.87 7.85 9.08
N HIS A 62 19.52 8.82 8.43
CA HIS A 62 19.96 10.04 9.12
C HIS A 62 18.76 10.90 9.54
N ALA A 63 17.75 10.99 8.68
CA ALA A 63 16.50 11.68 8.99
C ALA A 63 15.75 11.00 10.15
N VAL A 64 15.66 9.67 10.13
CA VAL A 64 15.04 8.88 11.23
C VAL A 64 15.74 9.12 12.58
N MET A 65 17.07 9.17 12.59
CA MET A 65 17.84 9.44 13.80
C MET A 65 17.64 10.87 14.32
N ALA A 66 17.46 11.85 13.42
CA ALA A 66 17.31 13.26 13.76
C ALA A 66 15.93 13.62 14.37
N ILE A 67 14.92 12.75 14.22
CA ILE A 67 13.59 12.98 14.78
C ILE A 67 13.60 12.84 16.29
N ASN A 68 13.27 13.93 17.00
CA ASN A 68 13.19 13.95 18.46
C ASN A 68 11.76 13.84 18.99
N GLU A 69 10.77 14.02 18.11
CA GLU A 69 9.36 13.92 18.46
C GLU A 69 8.96 12.46 18.65
N ALA A 70 8.38 12.16 19.81
CA ALA A 70 7.74 10.88 20.03
C ALA A 70 6.31 10.92 19.50
N ASP A 71 5.92 9.84 18.82
CA ASP A 71 4.56 9.62 18.37
C ASP A 71 4.01 8.39 19.10
N ILE A 72 3.13 8.66 20.06
CA ILE A 72 2.57 7.64 20.94
C ILE A 72 1.09 7.51 20.61
N GLY A 73 0.66 6.28 20.32
CA GLY A 73 -0.76 5.96 20.13
C GLY A 73 -1.25 6.12 18.70
N TYR A 74 -0.35 6.16 17.70
CA TYR A 74 -0.76 6.06 16.30
C TYR A 74 -1.59 4.78 16.06
N ASN A 75 -2.71 4.94 15.37
CA ASN A 75 -3.58 3.85 14.96
C ASN A 75 -4.20 4.20 13.60
N CYS A 76 -4.04 3.31 12.63
CA CYS A 76 -4.57 3.48 11.27
C CYS A 76 -6.02 3.99 11.26
N SER A 77 -6.91 3.40 12.07
CA SER A 77 -8.34 3.68 12.03
C SER A 77 -8.77 5.00 12.68
N THR A 78 -7.95 5.60 13.54
CA THR A 78 -8.33 6.79 14.32
C THR A 78 -7.40 7.98 14.13
N SER A 79 -6.24 7.79 13.50
CA SER A 79 -5.22 8.82 13.33
C SER A 79 -5.32 9.59 12.01
N GLY A 80 -6.51 9.69 11.42
CA GLY A 80 -6.79 10.57 10.27
C GLY A 80 -6.28 10.09 8.91
N GLY A 81 -5.87 8.82 8.80
CA GLY A 81 -5.51 8.18 7.52
C GLY A 81 -4.33 8.83 6.80
N ALA A 82 -4.32 8.72 5.47
CA ALA A 82 -3.26 9.21 4.58
C ALA A 82 -3.15 10.74 4.54
N ALA A 83 -4.19 11.46 4.98
CA ALA A 83 -4.21 12.92 5.02
C ALA A 83 -3.49 13.49 6.24
N ASN A 84 -3.47 12.77 7.37
CA ASN A 84 -2.75 13.20 8.56
C ASN A 84 -1.25 13.05 8.36
N ARG A 85 -0.47 13.97 8.92
CA ARG A 85 0.97 14.07 8.68
C ARG A 85 1.73 13.75 9.95
N GLY A 86 2.69 12.85 9.83
CA GLY A 86 3.63 12.46 10.89
C GLY A 86 5.08 12.62 10.44
N ALA A 87 6.00 12.41 11.38
CA ALA A 87 7.43 12.58 11.11
C ALA A 87 7.96 11.55 10.08
N LEU A 88 7.53 10.29 10.20
CA LEU A 88 7.94 9.17 9.33
C LEU A 88 6.74 8.49 8.69
N GLY A 89 5.82 9.29 8.14
CA GLY A 89 4.70 8.80 7.38
C GLY A 89 3.49 9.72 7.44
N PRO A 90 2.42 9.38 6.72
CA PRO A 90 2.27 8.17 5.91
C PRO A 90 3.04 8.25 4.58
N PHE A 91 3.57 7.12 4.11
CA PHE A 91 4.18 6.98 2.79
C PHE A 91 3.89 5.62 2.17
N GLY A 92 3.79 5.55 0.84
CA GLY A 92 3.48 4.32 0.12
C GLY A 92 2.89 4.60 -1.25
N LEU A 93 1.80 3.91 -1.57
CA LEU A 93 1.11 3.96 -2.86
C LEU A 93 -0.29 4.57 -2.73
N LEU A 94 -0.68 5.38 -3.70
CA LEU A 94 -2.08 5.71 -3.99
C LEU A 94 -2.47 4.90 -5.23
N VAL A 95 -3.49 4.06 -5.11
CA VAL A 95 -4.05 3.28 -6.22
C VAL A 95 -5.49 3.70 -6.48
N LEU A 96 -5.98 3.43 -7.69
CA LEU A 96 -7.30 3.85 -8.14
C LEU A 96 -7.54 5.34 -7.81
N ALA A 97 -6.55 6.16 -8.17
CA ALA A 97 -6.53 7.58 -7.84
C ALA A 97 -6.71 8.44 -9.10
N ASP A 98 -7.54 9.48 -9.03
CA ASP A 98 -7.70 10.40 -10.16
C ASP A 98 -6.55 11.41 -10.23
N LYS A 99 -6.39 12.08 -11.38
CA LYS A 99 -5.30 13.05 -11.61
C LYS A 99 -5.24 14.22 -10.62
N HIS A 100 -6.36 14.54 -9.96
CA HIS A 100 -6.44 15.59 -8.95
C HIS A 100 -6.36 15.03 -7.53
N HIS A 101 -6.19 13.72 -7.37
CA HIS A 101 -6.12 13.01 -6.10
C HIS A 101 -7.32 13.34 -5.20
N ARG A 102 -8.50 13.57 -5.79
CA ARG A 102 -9.78 13.77 -5.09
C ARG A 102 -10.28 12.43 -4.58
N GLU A 103 -10.25 11.44 -5.46
CA GLU A 103 -10.44 10.03 -5.17
C GLU A 103 -9.09 9.32 -5.16
N GLN A 104 -8.88 8.47 -4.16
CA GLN A 104 -7.68 7.65 -3.98
C GLN A 104 -7.92 6.57 -2.93
N THR A 105 -7.34 5.40 -3.14
CA THR A 105 -7.17 4.40 -2.09
C THR A 105 -5.69 4.37 -1.72
N ALA A 106 -5.35 4.69 -0.47
CA ALA A 106 -3.96 4.73 -0.05
C ALA A 106 -3.55 3.42 0.63
N VAL A 107 -2.42 2.87 0.23
CA VAL A 107 -1.76 1.71 0.85
C VAL A 107 -0.40 2.18 1.35
N TYR A 108 -0.21 2.22 2.66
CA TYR A 108 0.92 2.95 3.22
C TYR A 108 1.50 2.36 4.49
N PHE A 109 2.74 2.74 4.74
CA PHE A 109 3.43 2.56 6.00
C PHE A 109 3.43 3.85 6.80
N TYR A 110 3.40 3.70 8.12
CA TYR A 110 3.62 4.76 9.07
C TYR A 110 4.55 4.25 10.16
N VAL A 111 5.64 4.97 10.45
CA VAL A 111 6.61 4.56 11.47
C VAL A 111 6.54 5.51 12.66
N ALA A 112 6.00 5.04 13.77
CA ALA A 112 5.92 5.80 15.02
C ALA A 112 7.21 5.64 15.82
N LYS A 113 7.74 6.72 16.39
CA LYS A 113 8.91 6.70 17.29
C LYS A 113 8.45 6.80 18.74
N GLY A 114 8.77 5.81 19.56
CA GLY A 114 8.47 5.80 20.98
C GLY A 114 9.39 6.73 21.79
N LEU A 115 9.02 6.98 23.05
CA LEU A 115 9.83 7.76 24.02
C LEU A 115 11.19 7.11 24.31
N ASP A 116 11.27 5.79 24.16
CA ASP A 116 12.50 5.00 24.29
C ASP A 116 13.34 4.97 22.99
N GLY A 117 12.92 5.71 21.97
CA GLY A 117 13.54 5.76 20.67
C GLY A 117 13.24 4.55 19.77
N ARG A 118 12.47 3.56 20.24
CA ARG A 118 12.12 2.39 19.43
C ARG A 118 11.12 2.78 18.35
N LEU A 119 11.27 2.17 17.18
CA LEU A 119 10.36 2.37 16.06
C LEU A 119 9.28 1.30 16.06
N THR A 120 8.03 1.72 15.87
CA THR A 120 6.88 0.84 15.67
C THR A 120 6.31 1.13 14.30
N THR A 121 6.29 0.11 13.44
CA THR A 121 5.75 0.23 12.09
C THR A 121 4.28 -0.15 12.08
N HIS A 122 3.49 0.63 11.37
CA HIS A 122 2.09 0.37 11.06
C HIS A 122 1.93 0.23 9.56
N PHE A 123 1.04 -0.66 9.15
CA PHE A 123 0.62 -0.80 7.77
C PHE A 123 -0.87 -0.57 7.69
N CYS A 124 -1.27 0.33 6.79
CA CYS A 124 -2.63 0.82 6.70
C CYS A 124 -3.12 0.82 5.24
N GLN A 125 -4.40 0.55 5.07
CA GLN A 125 -5.14 0.72 3.83
C GLN A 125 -6.31 1.66 4.09
N ASP A 126 -6.29 2.82 3.44
CA ASP A 126 -7.19 3.94 3.69
C ASP A 126 -8.14 4.15 2.51
N GLU A 127 -9.42 3.87 2.77
CA GLU A 127 -10.53 4.02 1.83
C GLU A 127 -11.26 5.36 2.01
N SER A 128 -10.87 6.22 2.96
CA SER A 128 -11.60 7.43 3.36
C SER A 128 -11.89 8.37 2.18
N ARG A 129 -11.00 8.37 1.18
CA ARG A 129 -11.10 9.14 -0.06
C ARG A 129 -11.27 8.25 -1.29
N SER A 130 -11.64 6.99 -1.15
CA SER A 130 -11.73 6.04 -2.27
C SER A 130 -12.86 6.31 -3.27
N SER A 131 -13.83 7.15 -2.90
CA SER A 131 -14.99 7.48 -3.73
C SER A 131 -15.59 8.82 -3.32
N SER A 132 -16.23 9.53 -4.26
CA SER A 132 -17.03 10.72 -4.01
C SER A 132 -18.49 10.40 -3.68
N ALA A 133 -18.90 9.13 -3.80
CA ALA A 133 -20.24 8.69 -3.43
C ALA A 133 -20.46 8.77 -1.91
N ASN A 134 -21.68 9.15 -1.49
CA ASN A 134 -22.02 9.42 -0.08
C ASN A 134 -22.62 8.21 0.65
N ASP A 135 -23.03 7.17 -0.07
CA ASP A 135 -23.75 5.99 0.41
C ASP A 135 -22.85 4.76 0.60
N ILE A 136 -21.54 4.96 0.61
CA ILE A 136 -20.53 3.90 0.71
C ILE A 136 -19.80 4.02 2.04
N VAL A 137 -19.68 2.89 2.75
CA VAL A 137 -18.86 2.80 3.96
C VAL A 137 -17.39 2.88 3.56
N LYS A 138 -16.67 3.84 4.14
CA LYS A 138 -15.24 4.06 3.94
C LYS A 138 -14.55 4.02 5.28
N ARG A 139 -13.45 3.28 5.38
CA ARG A 139 -12.70 3.13 6.63
C ARG A 139 -11.21 3.12 6.35
N VAL A 140 -10.44 3.32 7.41
CA VAL A 140 -9.01 3.01 7.41
C VAL A 140 -8.83 1.73 8.19
N VAL A 141 -8.32 0.71 7.53
CA VAL A 141 -7.95 -0.57 8.15
C VAL A 141 -6.44 -0.65 8.24
N GLY A 142 -5.94 -1.40 9.21
CA GLY A 142 -4.52 -1.62 9.36
C GLY A 142 -4.15 -2.13 10.74
N SER A 143 -2.86 -2.37 10.93
CA SER A 143 -2.34 -2.99 12.14
C SER A 143 -0.88 -2.59 12.37
N ILE A 144 -0.39 -2.90 13.58
CA ILE A 144 1.04 -2.91 13.86
C ILE A 144 1.67 -4.04 13.05
N LEU A 145 2.79 -3.74 12.38
CA LEU A 145 3.48 -4.63 11.48
C LEU A 145 4.90 -4.89 11.99
N PRO A 146 5.21 -6.15 12.38
CA PRO A 146 6.58 -6.52 12.74
C PRO A 146 7.51 -6.42 11.52
N VAL A 147 8.51 -5.56 11.62
CA VAL A 147 9.63 -5.42 10.67
C VAL A 147 10.91 -5.73 11.44
N LEU A 148 11.62 -6.77 11.01
CA LEU A 148 12.83 -7.25 11.70
C LEU A 148 14.05 -6.44 11.27
N ASP A 149 15.12 -6.50 12.08
CA ASP A 149 16.37 -5.82 11.74
C ASP A 149 16.92 -6.32 10.40
N GLY A 150 17.34 -5.36 9.56
CA GLY A 150 17.80 -5.62 8.19
C GLY A 150 16.69 -5.79 7.14
N GLU A 151 15.39 -5.81 7.51
CA GLU A 151 14.30 -5.84 6.54
C GLU A 151 13.97 -4.44 5.99
N THR A 152 13.61 -4.38 4.71
CA THR A 152 12.95 -3.22 4.09
C THR A 152 11.45 -3.22 4.40
N LEU A 153 10.77 -2.11 4.11
CA LEU A 153 9.32 -2.00 4.21
C LEU A 153 8.69 -2.46 2.90
N SER A 154 8.30 -3.73 2.85
CA SER A 154 7.82 -4.41 1.64
C SER A 154 6.31 -4.56 1.62
N VAL A 155 5.71 -4.33 0.45
CA VAL A 155 4.28 -4.54 0.20
C VAL A 155 4.06 -5.06 -1.22
N ARG A 156 3.15 -6.03 -1.35
CA ARG A 156 2.52 -6.41 -2.62
C ARG A 156 1.09 -5.89 -2.64
N VAL A 157 0.65 -5.28 -3.72
CA VAL A 157 -0.71 -4.74 -3.88
C VAL A 157 -1.32 -5.27 -5.16
N LEU A 158 -2.39 -6.04 -5.04
CA LEU A 158 -3.26 -6.44 -6.13
C LEU A 158 -4.38 -5.42 -6.24
N VAL A 159 -4.56 -4.87 -7.44
CA VAL A 159 -5.64 -3.96 -7.78
C VAL A 159 -6.50 -4.65 -8.83
N ASP A 160 -7.79 -4.78 -8.58
CA ASP A 160 -8.74 -5.30 -9.58
C ASP A 160 -10.07 -4.54 -9.48
N HIS A 161 -10.15 -3.45 -10.23
CA HIS A 161 -11.30 -2.56 -10.36
C HIS A 161 -11.85 -2.05 -9.02
N SER A 162 -12.72 -2.83 -8.38
CA SER A 162 -13.40 -2.48 -7.13
C SER A 162 -12.83 -3.18 -5.89
N ILE A 163 -11.71 -3.89 -6.03
CA ILE A 163 -11.01 -4.52 -4.92
C ILE A 163 -9.53 -4.17 -4.92
N VAL A 164 -9.00 -3.91 -3.73
CA VAL A 164 -7.57 -3.71 -3.48
C VAL A 164 -7.17 -4.66 -2.36
N GLU A 165 -6.24 -5.55 -2.64
CA GLU A 165 -5.67 -6.51 -1.68
C GLU A 165 -4.19 -6.22 -1.51
N SER A 166 -3.76 -6.01 -0.27
CA SER A 166 -2.37 -5.70 0.03
C SER A 166 -1.78 -6.65 1.05
N PHE A 167 -0.51 -6.99 0.85
CA PHE A 167 0.25 -8.00 1.60
C PHE A 167 1.59 -7.40 2.02
N ALA A 168 1.70 -6.98 3.28
CA ALA A 168 2.89 -6.33 3.81
C ALA A 168 3.83 -7.31 4.52
N GLN A 169 5.14 -7.06 4.44
CA GLN A 169 6.21 -7.94 4.94
C GLN A 169 5.99 -9.41 4.55
N GLY A 170 5.81 -9.69 3.26
CA GLY A 170 5.61 -11.07 2.79
C GLY A 170 4.35 -11.74 3.36
N GLY A 171 3.31 -10.96 3.68
CA GLY A 171 2.03 -11.48 4.16
C GLY A 171 1.84 -11.53 5.67
N ARG A 172 2.74 -10.94 6.47
CA ARG A 172 2.57 -10.81 7.94
C ARG A 172 1.36 -9.96 8.31
N SER A 173 1.00 -9.02 7.45
CA SER A 173 -0.23 -8.25 7.54
C SER A 173 -0.87 -8.17 6.16
N THR A 174 -2.19 -8.32 6.13
CA THR A 174 -2.98 -8.26 4.91
C THR A 174 -4.15 -7.32 5.10
N ALA A 175 -4.46 -6.52 4.08
CA ALA A 175 -5.64 -5.68 4.07
C ALA A 175 -6.38 -5.83 2.74
N THR A 176 -7.70 -5.98 2.82
CA THR A 176 -8.58 -6.07 1.66
C THR A 176 -9.65 -5.00 1.77
N SER A 177 -9.79 -4.21 0.70
CA SER A 177 -10.75 -3.12 0.61
C SER A 177 -11.61 -3.29 -0.62
N ARG A 178 -12.90 -2.99 -0.47
CA ARG A 178 -13.82 -2.82 -1.59
C ARG A 178 -14.01 -1.32 -1.80
N VAL A 179 -13.72 -0.85 -3.01
CA VAL A 179 -13.71 0.58 -3.34
C VAL A 179 -14.48 0.82 -4.62
N TYR A 180 -15.13 1.98 -4.73
CA TYR A 180 -16.04 2.29 -5.83
C TYR A 180 -15.85 3.75 -6.28
N PRO A 181 -14.68 4.09 -6.84
CA PRO A 181 -14.43 5.44 -7.34
C PRO A 181 -15.43 5.83 -8.43
N THR A 182 -15.79 7.10 -8.48
CA THR A 182 -16.68 7.66 -9.51
C THR A 182 -15.92 8.38 -10.63
N GLU A 183 -14.69 8.81 -10.35
CA GLU A 183 -13.81 9.56 -11.25
C GLU A 183 -12.57 8.75 -11.62
N ALA A 184 -11.98 8.04 -10.65
CA ALA A 184 -10.78 7.21 -10.85
C ALA A 184 -11.12 5.83 -11.46
N ILE A 185 -11.75 5.85 -12.64
CA ILE A 185 -12.19 4.66 -13.37
C ILE A 185 -11.46 4.53 -14.72
N TYR A 186 -11.10 3.30 -15.07
CA TYR A 186 -10.42 2.95 -16.33
C TYR A 186 -9.21 3.84 -16.64
N ALA A 187 -9.23 4.57 -17.76
CA ALA A 187 -8.16 5.45 -18.21
C ALA A 187 -7.95 6.69 -17.31
N ASN A 188 -8.90 7.00 -16.43
CA ASN A 188 -8.79 8.11 -15.48
C ASN A 188 -8.19 7.67 -14.14
N ALA A 189 -8.06 6.36 -13.91
CA ALA A 189 -7.34 5.85 -12.75
C ALA A 189 -5.83 5.96 -12.98
N GLY A 190 -5.11 6.29 -11.91
CA GLY A 190 -3.66 6.32 -11.86
C GLY A 190 -3.13 5.64 -10.60
N VAL A 191 -1.82 5.41 -10.62
CA VAL A 191 -1.05 4.97 -9.46
C VAL A 191 0.02 6.01 -9.15
N TYR A 192 0.21 6.31 -7.88
CA TYR A 192 1.16 7.31 -7.42
C TYR A 192 1.97 6.76 -6.26
N LEU A 193 3.25 7.11 -6.22
CA LEU A 193 4.01 7.11 -4.99
C LEU A 193 3.64 8.35 -4.20
N PHE A 194 3.52 8.23 -2.88
CA PHE A 194 3.33 9.40 -2.03
C PHE A 194 4.13 9.29 -0.74
N ASN A 195 4.53 10.45 -0.23
CA ASN A 195 5.13 10.60 1.07
C ASN A 195 4.55 11.87 1.69
N ASN A 196 3.54 11.71 2.55
CA ASN A 196 2.90 12.82 3.27
C ASN A 196 3.55 13.09 4.64
N ALA A 197 4.75 12.54 4.88
CA ALA A 197 5.52 12.80 6.09
C ALA A 197 5.95 14.28 6.21
N THR A 198 6.61 14.60 7.31
CA THR A 198 7.25 15.90 7.56
C THR A 198 8.76 15.81 7.76
N GLY A 199 9.29 14.63 8.08
CA GLY A 199 10.65 14.50 8.61
C GLY A 199 11.63 13.68 7.78
N ALA A 200 11.17 12.82 6.85
CA ALA A 200 12.06 11.93 6.11
C ALA A 200 11.68 11.74 4.65
N ARG A 201 12.70 11.66 3.80
CA ARG A 201 12.60 11.17 2.42
C ARG A 201 12.38 9.66 2.43
N VAL A 202 11.71 9.18 1.39
CA VAL A 202 11.47 7.76 1.16
C VAL A 202 12.02 7.39 -0.20
N THR A 203 12.74 6.28 -0.26
CA THR A 203 13.17 5.68 -1.53
C THR A 203 12.38 4.41 -1.76
N ALA A 204 11.68 4.32 -2.89
CA ALA A 204 11.14 3.08 -3.41
C ALA A 204 12.29 2.29 -4.03
N LYS A 205 13.00 1.53 -3.19
CA LYS A 205 14.19 0.75 -3.59
C LYS A 205 13.83 -0.26 -4.67
N THR A 206 12.70 -0.94 -4.49
CA THR A 206 12.09 -1.80 -5.48
C THR A 206 10.70 -1.26 -5.77
N LEU A 207 10.34 -1.15 -7.05
CA LEU A 207 8.97 -0.85 -7.47
C LEU A 207 8.73 -1.47 -8.84
N VAL A 208 8.12 -2.65 -8.86
CA VAL A 208 7.76 -3.36 -10.08
C VAL A 208 6.25 -3.40 -10.19
N VAL A 209 5.73 -2.96 -11.32
CA VAL A 209 4.29 -2.99 -11.60
C VAL A 209 4.04 -3.93 -12.76
N HIS A 210 3.22 -4.95 -12.51
CA HIS A 210 2.73 -5.86 -13.54
C HIS A 210 1.30 -5.49 -13.91
N GLU A 211 1.04 -5.36 -15.21
CA GLU A 211 -0.31 -5.41 -15.74
C GLU A 211 -0.83 -6.85 -15.66
N MET A 212 -2.11 -6.98 -15.30
CA MET A 212 -2.74 -8.28 -15.11
C MET A 212 -3.82 -8.48 -16.17
N ASP A 213 -3.82 -9.64 -16.81
CA ASP A 213 -4.92 -10.09 -17.68
C ASP A 213 -6.12 -10.56 -16.85
N SER A 214 -7.32 -10.45 -17.42
CA SER A 214 -8.52 -11.00 -16.81
C SER A 214 -8.45 -12.52 -16.77
N SER A 215 -8.92 -13.13 -15.69
CA SER A 215 -9.02 -14.58 -15.60
C SER A 215 -10.13 -15.13 -16.51
N TYR A 216 -9.92 -16.34 -17.04
CA TYR A 216 -10.94 -17.05 -17.80
C TYR A 216 -11.97 -17.67 -16.87
N ASN A 217 -13.15 -17.06 -16.78
CA ASN A 217 -14.30 -17.67 -16.14
C ASN A 217 -15.10 -18.47 -17.18
N GLN A 218 -14.82 -19.77 -17.33
CA GLN A 218 -15.74 -20.65 -18.05
C GLN A 218 -16.99 -20.86 -17.19
N ALA A 219 -18.15 -20.44 -17.70
CA ALA A 219 -19.41 -20.81 -17.11
C ALA A 219 -19.61 -22.32 -17.31
N TYR A 220 -19.49 -23.09 -16.23
CA TYR A 220 -19.96 -24.47 -16.23
C TYR A 220 -21.49 -24.43 -16.28
N VAL A 221 -22.05 -24.64 -17.47
CA VAL A 221 -23.48 -24.88 -17.63
C VAL A 221 -23.69 -26.32 -17.18
N ALA A 222 -24.31 -26.51 -16.02
CA ALA A 222 -24.78 -27.83 -15.62
C ALA A 222 -25.86 -28.25 -16.64
N GLU A 223 -25.64 -29.36 -17.35
CA GLU A 223 -26.70 -30.00 -18.11
C GLU A 223 -27.77 -30.47 -17.11
N LEU A 224 -28.98 -29.91 -17.24
CA LEU A 224 -30.18 -30.29 -16.47
C LEU A 224 -30.79 -31.57 -17.01
#